data_AF-D9CI51-F1
#
_entry.id   AF-D9CI51-F1
#
_cell.length_a   1.000
_cell.length_b   1.000
_cell.length_c   1.000
_cell.angle_alpha   90.00
_cell.angle_beta   90.00
_cell.angle_gamma   90.00
#
_symmetry.space_group_name_H-M   'P 1'
#
loop_
_entity.id
_entity.type
_entity.pdbx_description
1 polymer ?
#
loop_
_entity_poly.entity_id
_entity_poly.type
_entity_poly.pdbx_seq_one_letter_code
_entity_poly.pdbx_strand_id
1 'polypeptide(L)'
;PGWMKLNHVIDGSTTNNNLNDGYLTNNGAQYSSAFAQYFVKYIQAYAAQGAHIDAITIQNEPLNSQAGYPTMYMFDFEQAALIQNYVGPALANAGLSTKVWAYDHNTDVPSYPQNVLNGASKYVNTVAWHCYASNLNWTVLTQLHQTNPGVSQYMTECW
;
A
#
# COMPACT_ATOMS: atom_id res chain seq x y z
N PRO A 1 -7.87 10.37 1.41
CA PRO A 1 -8.55 11.69 1.49
C PRO A 1 -7.65 12.74 2.15
N GLY A 2 -7.66 14.00 1.71
CA GLY A 2 -6.76 15.03 2.24
C GLY A 2 -6.84 15.18 3.76
N TRP A 3 -8.06 15.20 4.32
CA TRP A 3 -8.28 15.34 5.77
C TRP A 3 -7.71 14.19 6.63
N MET A 4 -7.41 13.03 6.04
CA MET A 4 -6.75 11.91 6.72
C MET A 4 -5.23 12.06 6.78
N LYS A 5 -4.64 12.98 6.02
CA LYS A 5 -3.19 13.23 5.99
C LYS A 5 -2.79 14.21 7.08
N LEU A 6 -1.54 14.16 7.52
CA LEU A 6 -1.00 15.11 8.53
C LEU A 6 -1.05 16.56 8.06
N ASN A 7 -1.03 16.79 6.73
CA ASN A 7 -1.10 18.12 6.13
C ASN A 7 -2.51 18.54 5.69
N HIS A 8 -3.52 17.68 5.86
CA HIS A 8 -4.93 17.95 5.54
C HIS A 8 -5.24 18.30 4.06
N VAL A 9 -4.31 18.06 3.14
CA VAL A 9 -4.46 18.37 1.70
C VAL A 9 -4.32 17.13 0.83
N ILE A 10 -5.00 17.12 -0.32
CA ILE A 10 -4.88 16.01 -1.28
C ILE A 10 -3.58 16.11 -2.09
N ASP A 11 -3.21 17.32 -2.52
CA ASP A 11 -2.01 17.66 -3.29
C ASP A 11 -1.49 19.07 -2.92
N GLY A 12 -0.56 19.62 -3.71
CA GLY A 12 -0.06 21.00 -3.56
C GLY A 12 1.05 21.21 -2.53
N SER A 13 1.27 20.28 -1.59
CA SER A 13 2.39 20.32 -0.63
C SER A 13 2.92 18.93 -0.29
N THR A 14 4.23 18.84 -0.06
CA THR A 14 4.92 17.61 0.39
C THR A 14 5.31 17.66 1.88
N THR A 15 5.11 18.78 2.56
CA THR A 15 5.32 18.88 4.01
C THR A 15 4.28 18.03 4.73
N ASN A 16 4.71 17.16 5.65
CA ASN A 16 3.83 16.24 6.39
C ASN A 16 2.87 15.45 5.46
N ASN A 17 3.39 14.97 4.33
CA ASN A 17 2.63 14.28 3.29
C ASN A 17 2.38 12.80 3.59
N ASN A 18 2.09 12.46 4.84
CA ASN A 18 1.86 11.09 5.30
C ASN A 18 0.42 10.93 5.74
N LEU A 19 -0.05 9.68 5.80
CA LEU A 19 -1.28 9.36 6.50
C LEU A 19 -1.11 9.72 7.99
N ASN A 20 -2.12 10.36 8.58
CA ASN A 20 -2.16 10.49 10.04
C ASN A 20 -2.76 9.19 10.61
N ASP A 21 -1.93 8.16 10.70
CA ASP A 21 -2.29 6.81 11.15
C ASP A 21 -1.89 6.52 12.60
N GLY A 22 -1.14 7.42 13.23
CA GLY A 22 -0.65 7.29 14.59
C GLY A 22 0.69 6.60 14.75
N TYR A 23 1.23 5.95 13.70
CA TYR A 23 2.51 5.26 13.77
C TYR A 23 3.69 6.24 13.77
N LEU A 24 3.54 7.42 13.15
CA LEU A 24 4.54 8.50 13.18
C LEU A 24 4.38 9.45 14.36
N THR A 25 3.15 9.68 14.82
CA THR A 25 2.83 10.71 15.81
C THR A 25 2.73 10.16 17.23
N ASN A 26 2.73 8.84 17.41
CA ASN A 26 2.54 8.15 18.69
C ASN A 26 1.24 8.55 19.44
N ASN A 27 0.26 9.10 18.74
CA ASN A 27 -0.99 9.61 19.31
C ASN A 27 -2.14 8.59 19.24
N GLY A 28 -1.85 7.29 19.24
CA GLY A 28 -2.84 6.23 19.03
C GLY A 28 -3.34 6.15 17.58
N ALA A 29 -4.21 5.17 17.28
CA ALA A 29 -4.69 4.91 15.93
C ALA A 29 -5.66 6.00 15.45
N GLN A 30 -5.11 7.03 14.80
CA GLN A 30 -5.82 8.21 14.35
C GLN A 30 -6.83 7.85 13.23
N TYR A 31 -6.40 7.87 11.96
CA TYR A 31 -7.28 7.54 10.84
C TYR A 31 -7.17 6.11 10.31
N SER A 32 -6.39 5.23 10.94
CA SER A 32 -6.13 3.86 10.45
C SER A 32 -7.41 3.04 10.25
N SER A 33 -8.36 3.12 11.18
CA SER A 33 -9.66 2.44 11.05
C SER A 33 -10.50 3.05 9.93
N ALA A 34 -10.58 4.38 9.86
CA ALA A 34 -11.33 5.08 8.81
C ALA A 34 -10.74 4.82 7.41
N PHE A 35 -9.42 4.74 7.32
CA PHE A 35 -8.69 4.40 6.11
C PHE A 35 -8.99 2.97 5.64
N ALA A 36 -9.00 1.99 6.55
CA ALA A 36 -9.41 0.62 6.20
C ALA A 36 -10.88 0.54 5.75
N GLN A 37 -11.79 1.25 6.43
CA GLN A 37 -13.20 1.29 6.04
C GLN A 37 -13.43 2.01 4.70
N TYR A 38 -12.55 2.92 4.31
CA TYR A 38 -12.59 3.52 2.97
C TYR A 38 -12.43 2.45 1.88
N PHE A 39 -11.45 1.54 2.02
CA PHE A 39 -11.26 0.44 1.06
C PHE A 39 -12.43 -0.54 1.05
N VAL A 40 -12.98 -0.91 2.21
CA VAL A 40 -14.19 -1.76 2.29
C VAL A 40 -15.33 -1.15 1.48
N LYS A 41 -15.62 0.14 1.70
CA LYS A 41 -16.69 0.86 0.99
C LYS A 41 -16.42 0.98 -0.50
N TYR A 42 -15.18 1.25 -0.89
CA TYR A 42 -14.77 1.32 -2.30
C TYR A 42 -15.01 -0.01 -3.02
N ILE A 43 -14.57 -1.12 -2.43
CA ILE A 43 -14.74 -2.46 -3.00
C ILE A 43 -16.21 -2.86 -3.08
N GLN A 44 -16.98 -2.63 -2.01
CA GLN A 44 -18.42 -2.93 -1.99
C GLN A 44 -19.20 -2.10 -3.02
N ALA A 45 -18.83 -0.82 -3.19
CA ALA A 45 -19.48 0.05 -4.17
C ALA A 45 -19.25 -0.44 -5.61
N TYR A 46 -18.03 -0.87 -5.95
CA TYR A 46 -17.74 -1.46 -7.26
C TYR A 46 -18.49 -2.80 -7.46
N ALA A 47 -18.48 -3.66 -6.45
CA ALA A 47 -19.20 -4.94 -6.51
C ALA A 47 -20.72 -4.74 -6.71
N ALA A 48 -21.32 -3.72 -6.08
CA ALA A 48 -22.72 -3.37 -6.26
C ALA A 48 -23.06 -2.91 -7.69
N GLN A 49 -22.06 -2.49 -8.48
CA GLN A 49 -22.19 -2.16 -9.90
C GLN A 49 -21.75 -3.31 -10.82
N GLY A 50 -21.50 -4.51 -10.27
CA GLY A 50 -21.08 -5.68 -11.04
C GLY A 50 -19.59 -5.71 -11.41
N ALA A 51 -18.78 -4.80 -10.87
CA ALA A 51 -17.34 -4.78 -11.05
C ALA A 51 -16.64 -5.41 -9.84
N HIS A 52 -16.09 -6.61 -10.01
CA HIS A 52 -15.31 -7.26 -8.96
C HIS A 52 -13.89 -6.69 -8.90
N ILE A 53 -13.36 -6.46 -7.68
CA ILE A 53 -11.99 -6.03 -7.45
C ILE A 53 -11.19 -7.21 -6.93
N ASP A 54 -10.29 -7.73 -7.76
CA ASP A 54 -9.46 -8.90 -7.41
C ASP A 54 -8.35 -8.56 -6.41
N ALA A 55 -7.77 -7.38 -6.53
CA ALA A 55 -6.69 -6.92 -5.68
C ALA A 55 -6.62 -5.40 -5.54
N ILE A 56 -5.99 -4.95 -4.45
CA ILE A 56 -5.62 -3.57 -4.21
C ILE A 56 -4.18 -3.48 -3.70
N THR A 57 -3.53 -2.36 -3.96
CA THR A 57 -2.41 -1.83 -3.17
C THR A 57 -2.97 -0.69 -2.32
N ILE A 58 -2.42 -0.46 -1.12
CA ILE A 58 -3.00 0.57 -0.22
C ILE A 58 -2.48 1.98 -0.49
N GLN A 59 -1.44 2.11 -1.32
CA GLN A 59 -0.85 3.36 -1.77
C GLN A 59 -0.06 3.10 -3.05
N ASN A 60 -0.36 3.86 -4.10
CA ASN A 60 0.47 3.94 -5.30
C ASN A 60 1.80 4.63 -4.98
N GLU A 61 2.92 4.05 -5.40
CA GLU A 61 4.26 4.63 -5.24
C GLU A 61 4.49 5.26 -3.85
N PRO A 62 4.47 4.47 -2.75
CA PRO A 62 4.50 5.00 -1.39
C PRO A 62 5.78 5.79 -1.03
N LEU A 63 6.83 5.73 -1.86
CA LEU A 63 8.05 6.52 -1.68
C LEU A 63 8.08 7.78 -2.56
N ASN A 64 7.07 7.99 -3.41
CA ASN A 64 6.89 9.18 -4.21
C ASN A 64 6.16 10.26 -3.37
N SER A 65 6.78 11.44 -3.26
CA SER A 65 6.23 12.59 -2.55
C SER A 65 6.51 13.86 -3.35
N GLN A 66 5.63 14.12 -4.32
CA GLN A 66 5.75 15.22 -5.27
C GLN A 66 4.57 16.19 -5.15
N ALA A 67 4.88 17.49 -5.06
CA ALA A 67 3.87 18.54 -5.03
C ALA A 67 3.17 18.65 -6.40
N GLY A 68 1.87 18.94 -6.38
CA GLY A 68 1.03 19.02 -7.59
C GLY A 68 0.49 17.67 -8.09
N TYR A 69 0.80 16.57 -7.40
CA TYR A 69 0.21 15.25 -7.64
C TYR A 69 -0.43 14.70 -6.35
N PRO A 70 -1.47 13.85 -6.46
CA PRO A 70 -2.13 13.24 -5.30
C PRO A 70 -1.30 12.10 -4.70
N THR A 71 -0.13 12.44 -4.15
CA THR A 71 0.81 11.50 -3.52
C THR A 71 0.56 11.40 -2.01
N MET A 72 1.01 10.30 -1.40
CA MET A 72 1.07 10.13 0.05
C MET A 72 2.26 9.23 0.38
N TYR A 73 3.24 9.80 1.09
CA TYR A 73 4.39 9.04 1.55
C TYR A 73 3.96 8.06 2.65
N MET A 74 4.43 6.83 2.56
CA MET A 74 4.14 5.76 3.51
C MET A 74 5.39 4.91 3.70
N PHE A 75 5.91 4.85 4.91
CA PHE A 75 7.00 3.95 5.25
C PHE A 75 6.54 2.48 5.20
N ASP A 76 7.47 1.57 4.97
CA ASP A 76 7.21 0.13 4.93
C ASP A 76 6.59 -0.41 6.22
N PHE A 77 7.06 0.05 7.38
CA PHE A 77 6.49 -0.34 8.68
C PHE A 77 5.05 0.20 8.87
N GLU A 78 4.74 1.40 8.36
CA GLU A 78 3.37 1.93 8.35
C GLU A 78 2.49 1.05 7.46
N GLN A 79 2.93 0.75 6.23
CA GLN A 79 2.20 -0.10 5.30
C GLN A 79 1.94 -1.49 5.91
N ALA A 80 2.96 -2.13 6.47
CA ALA A 80 2.83 -3.43 7.13
C ALA A 80 1.81 -3.38 8.27
N ALA A 81 1.92 -2.38 9.15
CA ALA A 81 1.08 -2.29 10.33
C ALA A 81 -0.37 -1.92 9.99
N LEU A 82 -0.59 -1.05 8.99
CA LEU A 82 -1.91 -0.73 8.45
C LEU A 82 -2.58 -1.97 7.85
N ILE A 83 -1.86 -2.75 7.06
CA ILE A 83 -2.43 -3.97 6.46
C ILE A 83 -2.73 -5.02 7.52
N GLN A 84 -1.77 -5.31 8.40
CA GLN A 84 -1.88 -6.36 9.41
C GLN A 84 -2.99 -6.08 10.43
N ASN A 85 -3.13 -4.83 10.88
CA ASN A 85 -4.00 -4.49 12.01
C ASN A 85 -5.32 -3.83 11.61
N TYR A 86 -5.43 -3.27 10.40
CA TYR A 86 -6.62 -2.51 9.98
C TYR A 86 -7.21 -3.00 8.66
N VAL A 87 -6.49 -2.86 7.54
CA VAL A 87 -7.03 -3.14 6.19
C VAL A 87 -7.39 -4.62 6.04
N GLY A 88 -6.46 -5.53 6.33
CA GLY A 88 -6.69 -6.97 6.23
C GLY A 88 -7.88 -7.46 7.07
N PRO A 89 -7.93 -7.17 8.39
CA PRO A 89 -9.08 -7.49 9.23
C PRO A 89 -10.40 -6.85 8.74
N ALA A 90 -10.37 -5.61 8.27
CA ALA A 90 -11.58 -4.93 7.78
C ALA A 90 -12.16 -5.61 6.53
N LEU A 91 -11.32 -5.99 5.56
CA LEU A 91 -11.74 -6.74 4.38
C LEU A 91 -12.28 -8.12 4.76
N ALA A 92 -11.58 -8.85 5.63
CA ALA A 92 -11.99 -10.18 6.08
C ALA A 92 -13.34 -10.14 6.83
N ASN A 93 -13.51 -9.18 7.73
CA ASN A 93 -14.77 -9.00 8.48
C ASN A 93 -15.94 -8.59 7.58
N ALA A 94 -15.65 -7.90 6.48
CA ALA A 94 -16.64 -7.55 5.46
C ALA A 94 -16.95 -8.71 4.48
N GLY A 95 -16.29 -9.86 4.62
CA GLY A 95 -16.45 -11.02 3.73
C GLY A 95 -15.88 -10.80 2.32
N LEU A 96 -14.93 -9.85 2.17
CA LEU A 96 -14.34 -9.52 0.88
C LEU A 96 -13.12 -10.42 0.59
N SER A 97 -13.07 -10.99 -0.61
CA SER A 97 -11.96 -11.83 -1.09
C SER A 97 -10.87 -11.06 -1.82
N THR A 98 -11.00 -9.72 -1.93
CA THR A 98 -10.01 -8.85 -2.55
C THR A 98 -8.65 -8.98 -1.87
N LYS A 99 -7.62 -9.26 -2.66
CA LYS A 99 -6.23 -9.42 -2.17
C LYS A 99 -5.61 -8.07 -1.87
N VAL A 100 -4.69 -8.03 -0.90
CA VAL A 100 -3.85 -6.87 -0.63
C VAL A 100 -2.43 -7.17 -1.09
N TRP A 101 -1.88 -6.33 -1.95
CA TRP A 101 -0.53 -6.44 -2.48
C TRP A 101 0.39 -5.41 -1.82
N ALA A 102 1.64 -5.79 -1.60
CA ALA A 102 2.67 -4.90 -1.06
C ALA A 102 3.27 -4.01 -2.15
N TYR A 103 3.78 -2.88 -1.69
CA TYR A 103 4.69 -1.96 -2.36
C TYR A 103 4.09 -1.09 -3.45
N ASP A 104 3.95 -1.58 -4.69
CA ASP A 104 3.45 -0.80 -5.84
C ASP A 104 4.39 0.34 -6.26
N HIS A 105 5.67 0.00 -6.41
CA HIS A 105 6.71 0.96 -6.79
C HIS A 105 7.94 0.28 -7.42
N ASN A 106 9.01 1.04 -7.65
CA ASN A 106 10.15 0.64 -8.46
C ASN A 106 11.07 -0.42 -7.81
N THR A 107 11.80 -1.18 -8.62
CA THR A 107 12.72 -2.24 -8.13
C THR A 107 13.94 -1.74 -7.35
N ASP A 108 14.10 -0.44 -7.17
CA ASP A 108 15.27 0.21 -6.57
C ASP A 108 15.30 0.16 -5.03
N VAL A 109 14.17 -0.10 -4.37
CA VAL A 109 14.08 -0.26 -2.89
C VAL A 109 13.50 -1.64 -2.51
N PRO A 110 14.21 -2.75 -2.78
CA PRO A 110 13.69 -4.11 -2.57
C PRO A 110 13.42 -4.47 -1.11
N SER A 111 14.02 -3.75 -0.15
CA SER A 111 13.78 -3.96 1.28
C SER A 111 12.35 -3.59 1.69
N TYR A 112 11.71 -2.64 0.99
CA TYR A 112 10.36 -2.17 1.33
C TYR A 112 9.33 -3.31 1.24
N PRO A 113 9.12 -3.97 0.09
CA PRO A 113 8.17 -5.08 0.01
C PRO A 113 8.54 -6.24 0.94
N GLN A 114 9.83 -6.51 1.16
CA GLN A 114 10.24 -7.56 2.10
C GLN A 114 9.79 -7.25 3.54
N ASN A 115 9.91 -6.00 4.00
CA ASN A 115 9.47 -5.60 5.33
C ASN A 115 7.94 -5.69 5.46
N VAL A 116 7.19 -5.35 4.41
CA VAL A 116 5.73 -5.50 4.39
C VAL A 116 5.32 -6.97 4.43
N LEU A 117 5.96 -7.83 3.64
CA LEU A 117 5.74 -9.28 3.68
C LEU A 117 5.99 -9.84 5.08
N ASN A 118 7.05 -9.41 5.76
CA ASN A 118 7.39 -9.87 7.10
C ASN A 118 6.34 -9.41 8.14
N GLY A 119 5.90 -8.15 8.07
CA GLY A 119 4.99 -7.56 9.06
C GLY A 119 3.51 -7.82 8.82
N ALA A 120 3.11 -8.20 7.60
CA ALA A 120 1.72 -8.38 7.19
C ALA A 120 1.43 -9.73 6.51
N SER A 121 2.26 -10.76 6.76
CA SER A 121 2.21 -12.08 6.11
C SER A 121 0.85 -12.79 6.17
N LYS A 122 -0.02 -12.43 7.14
CA LYS A 122 -1.38 -12.98 7.22
C LYS A 122 -2.28 -12.54 6.05
N TYR A 123 -2.05 -11.34 5.52
CA TYR A 123 -2.91 -10.73 4.50
C TYR A 123 -2.17 -10.40 3.19
N VAL A 124 -0.84 -10.53 3.18
CA VAL A 124 0.00 -10.20 2.03
C VAL A 124 0.89 -11.38 1.67
N ASN A 125 0.79 -11.82 0.43
CA ASN A 125 1.68 -12.80 -0.19
C ASN A 125 2.05 -12.40 -1.64
N THR A 126 1.89 -11.13 -1.99
CA THR A 126 2.06 -10.64 -3.36
C THR A 126 2.72 -9.26 -3.33
N VAL A 127 3.64 -9.01 -4.26
CA VAL A 127 4.33 -7.72 -4.44
C VAL A 127 4.00 -7.14 -5.82
N ALA A 128 3.66 -5.86 -5.84
CA ALA A 128 3.48 -5.05 -7.04
C ALA A 128 4.73 -4.21 -7.32
N TRP A 129 5.14 -4.15 -8.59
CA TRP A 129 6.36 -3.50 -9.06
C TRP A 129 6.08 -2.53 -10.21
N HIS A 130 6.84 -1.45 -10.26
CA HIS A 130 6.89 -0.49 -11.37
C HIS A 130 8.27 -0.53 -12.07
N CYS A 131 8.37 0.10 -13.25
CA CYS A 131 9.62 0.23 -14.00
C CYS A 131 10.00 1.66 -14.40
N TYR A 132 9.80 2.59 -13.49
CA TYR A 132 10.02 4.02 -13.70
C TYR A 132 11.38 4.55 -13.21
N ALA A 133 12.09 3.82 -12.36
CA ALA A 133 13.40 4.31 -11.91
C ALA A 133 14.39 4.39 -13.08
N SER A 134 15.28 5.39 -13.05
CA SER A 134 16.35 5.52 -14.04
C SER A 134 17.37 4.37 -13.97
N ASN A 135 17.53 3.76 -12.79
CA ASN A 135 18.46 2.67 -12.51
C ASN A 135 17.71 1.42 -12.03
N LEU A 136 16.98 0.76 -12.93
CA LEU A 136 16.28 -0.48 -12.59
C LEU A 136 17.26 -1.64 -12.38
N ASN A 137 17.02 -2.41 -11.31
CA ASN A 137 17.74 -3.66 -11.06
C ASN A 137 16.75 -4.83 -11.07
N TRP A 138 16.63 -5.47 -12.22
CA TRP A 138 15.74 -6.60 -12.43
C TRP A 138 16.13 -7.87 -11.67
N THR A 139 17.38 -7.98 -11.20
CA THR A 139 17.83 -9.14 -10.41
C THR A 139 17.07 -9.27 -9.09
N VAL A 140 16.50 -8.17 -8.60
CA VAL A 140 15.62 -8.13 -7.42
C VAL A 140 14.45 -9.09 -7.54
N LEU A 141 13.82 -9.20 -8.72
CA LEU A 141 12.66 -10.06 -8.91
C LEU A 141 13.03 -11.54 -8.72
N THR A 142 14.19 -11.95 -9.26
CA THR A 142 14.75 -13.29 -9.09
C THR A 142 15.11 -13.54 -7.63
N GLN A 143 15.78 -12.58 -6.98
CA GLN A 143 16.18 -12.72 -5.59
C GLN A 143 14.96 -12.85 -4.66
N LEU A 144 13.94 -12.01 -4.85
CA LEU A 144 12.71 -12.07 -4.06
C LEU A 144 12.00 -13.43 -4.23
N HIS A 145 11.93 -13.96 -5.45
CA HIS A 145 11.36 -15.28 -5.71
C HIS A 145 12.14 -16.39 -5.00
N GLN A 146 13.47 -16.34 -5.02
CA GLN A 146 14.31 -17.34 -4.37
C GLN A 146 14.18 -17.30 -2.84
N THR A 147 14.11 -16.11 -2.24
CA THR A 147 13.98 -15.96 -0.79
C THR A 147 12.54 -16.16 -0.30
N ASN A 148 11.54 -15.94 -1.15
CA ASN A 148 10.12 -16.05 -0.83
C ASN A 148 9.36 -16.85 -1.92
N PRO A 149 9.58 -18.17 -2.06
CA PRO A 149 9.04 -18.95 -3.18
C PRO A 149 7.50 -19.01 -3.24
N GLY A 150 6.80 -18.70 -2.14
CA GLY A 150 5.35 -18.61 -2.08
C GLY A 150 4.76 -17.22 -2.39
N VAL A 151 5.61 -16.23 -2.69
CA VAL A 151 5.19 -14.85 -2.97
C VAL A 151 5.03 -14.65 -4.47
N SER A 152 3.86 -14.13 -4.87
CA SER A 152 3.59 -13.74 -6.25
C SER A 152 4.15 -12.33 -6.53
N GLN A 153 4.52 -12.07 -7.78
CA GLN A 153 5.04 -10.77 -8.22
C GLN A 153 4.30 -10.32 -9.47
N TYR A 154 3.88 -9.06 -9.51
CA TYR A 154 3.19 -8.46 -10.65
C TYR A 154 3.85 -7.13 -11.02
N MET A 155 4.01 -6.90 -12.33
CA MET A 155 4.32 -5.58 -12.86
C MET A 155 2.99 -4.83 -13.05
N THR A 156 2.81 -3.72 -12.34
CA THR A 156 1.54 -2.98 -12.30
C THR A 156 1.59 -1.68 -13.10
N GLU A 157 2.76 -1.08 -13.27
CA GLU A 157 2.92 0.15 -14.06
C GLU A 157 4.30 0.20 -14.76
N CYS A 158 4.31 0.52 -16.06
CA CYS A 158 5.50 0.60 -16.90
C CYS A 158 5.24 1.47 -18.14
N TRP A 159 6.29 2.03 -18.75
CA TRP A 159 6.23 2.74 -20.04
C TRP A 159 6.81 1.93 -21.19
#